data_AF-A0AAW1UJY6-F1
#
_entry.id   AF-A0AAW1UJY6-F1
#
_cell.length_a   1.000
_cell.length_b   1.000
_cell.length_c   1.000
_cell.angle_alpha   90.00
_cell.angle_beta   90.00
_cell.angle_gamma   90.00
#
_symmetry.space_group_name_H-M   'P 1'
#
loop_
_entity.id
_entity.type
_entity.pdbx_description
1 polymer ?
#
loop_
_entity_poly.entity_id
_entity_poly.type
_entity_poly.pdbx_seq_one_letter_code
_entity_poly.pdbx_strand_id
1 'polypeptide(L)'
;MKCDSWEQLGDSCIPCNLVKEDKKVDTCKNVRACEFTSIGSKCFCSPGSTGAKCEEICEPNKYGYGCSQECGNCFAGRECRKQDGICDGCTYEFQGPKCLLPKNDIKLKYPPSIIESSPSTCTVQLVNREYLGELPFKYYLVQYQNVDSNSIIKNVSSGANAWKDFGPSRKSDDVNPVVVVGLKSSTTYRIRILIASEENRIKKLDKAKVPFSICNTTSNVPSEVYEVLQEESNYDTVKVSWKSRRYPKGMIDHYRIEYKVSKSFNITRKNAM
;
A
#
# COMPACT_ATOMS: atom_id res chain seq x y z
N MET A 1 10.23 16.81 -11.11
CA MET A 1 9.90 18.25 -11.16
C MET A 1 8.41 18.38 -11.42
N LYS A 2 7.70 19.26 -10.71
CA LYS A 2 6.32 19.61 -11.07
C LYS A 2 6.41 20.66 -12.16
N CYS A 3 5.71 20.45 -13.25
CA CYS A 3 5.69 21.38 -14.37
C CYS A 3 4.50 22.29 -14.19
N ASP A 4 4.70 23.57 -14.47
CA ASP A 4 3.57 24.49 -14.46
C ASP A 4 2.60 24.11 -15.57
N SER A 5 1.30 24.30 -15.32
CA SER A 5 0.26 23.76 -16.19
C SER A 5 0.29 24.32 -17.61
N TRP A 6 0.99 25.43 -17.84
CA TRP A 6 1.20 26.09 -19.12
C TRP A 6 2.52 25.70 -19.81
N GLU A 7 3.42 24.97 -19.14
CA GLU A 7 4.71 24.50 -19.66
C GLU A 7 4.67 23.05 -20.16
N GLN A 8 3.52 22.37 -20.02
CA GLN A 8 3.40 20.97 -20.41
C GLN A 8 3.14 20.84 -21.92
N LEU A 9 4.10 20.26 -22.64
CA LEU A 9 4.00 19.95 -24.07
C LEU A 9 4.17 18.44 -24.26
N GLY A 10 3.04 17.73 -24.27
CA GLY A 10 3.03 16.27 -24.26
C GLY A 10 3.45 15.69 -22.91
N ASP A 11 4.35 14.71 -22.96
CA ASP A 11 4.93 14.07 -21.77
C ASP A 11 6.14 14.85 -21.22
N SER A 12 6.55 15.93 -21.92
CA SER A 12 7.69 16.78 -21.56
C SER A 12 7.25 18.13 -20.99
N CYS A 13 8.13 18.72 -20.20
CA CYS A 13 7.92 20.03 -19.61
C CYS A 13 8.92 21.02 -20.19
N ILE A 14 8.40 21.89 -21.04
CA ILE A 14 9.18 22.81 -21.84
C ILE A 14 8.71 24.22 -21.47
N PRO A 15 9.54 24.97 -20.72
CA PRO A 15 9.24 26.36 -20.38
C PRO A 15 8.93 27.21 -21.60
N CYS A 16 7.85 28.00 -21.54
CA CYS A 16 7.34 28.77 -22.69
C CYS A 16 8.33 29.79 -23.26
N ASN A 17 9.18 30.34 -22.39
CA ASN A 17 10.24 31.28 -22.74
C ASN A 17 11.34 30.66 -23.62
N LEU A 18 11.40 29.33 -23.73
CA LEU A 18 12.31 28.65 -24.66
C LEU A 18 11.71 28.51 -26.06
N VAL A 19 10.39 28.70 -26.20
CA VAL A 19 9.67 28.46 -27.47
C VAL A 19 9.19 29.75 -28.13
N LYS A 20 9.01 30.85 -27.37
CA LYS A 20 8.77 32.19 -27.93
C LYS A 20 9.97 33.10 -27.65
N GLU A 21 10.52 33.69 -28.73
CA GLU A 21 11.62 34.68 -28.64
C GLU A 21 11.16 35.98 -27.94
N ASP A 22 9.86 36.27 -27.95
CA ASP A 22 9.27 37.38 -27.21
C ASP A 22 9.16 37.02 -25.73
N LYS A 23 10.04 37.63 -24.91
CA LYS A 23 10.11 37.55 -23.43
C LYS A 23 8.86 38.07 -22.69
N LYS A 24 7.71 38.16 -23.35
CA LYS A 24 6.50 38.82 -22.87
C LYS A 24 5.25 38.04 -23.27
N VAL A 25 5.14 36.76 -22.92
CA VAL A 25 3.89 36.03 -23.11
C VAL A 25 3.65 35.06 -21.95
N ASP A 26 2.79 35.45 -21.00
CA ASP A 26 2.31 34.62 -19.89
C ASP A 26 1.42 33.44 -20.32
N THR A 27 1.37 33.10 -21.62
CA THR A 27 0.62 31.94 -22.13
C THR A 27 1.27 31.36 -23.40
N CYS A 28 1.63 30.08 -23.37
CA CYS A 28 2.10 29.28 -24.51
C CYS A 28 1.05 29.08 -25.63
N LYS A 29 0.13 30.02 -25.88
CA LYS A 29 -0.95 29.83 -26.87
C LYS A 29 -0.38 29.54 -28.26
N ASN A 30 -0.97 28.53 -28.90
CA ASN A 30 -0.74 28.07 -30.27
C ASN A 30 0.69 27.57 -30.52
N VAL A 31 1.33 27.01 -29.49
CA VAL A 31 2.65 26.41 -29.63
C VAL A 31 2.50 24.93 -29.98
N ARG A 32 3.24 24.48 -31.01
CA ARG A 32 3.37 23.07 -31.38
C ARG A 32 4.79 22.60 -31.09
N ALA A 33 4.95 21.60 -30.24
CA ALA A 33 6.22 20.93 -30.00
C ALA A 33 6.19 19.54 -30.64
N CYS A 34 7.26 19.16 -31.32
CA CYS A 34 7.38 17.84 -31.95
C CYS A 34 8.60 17.12 -31.41
N GLU A 35 8.37 15.92 -30.90
CA GLU A 35 9.41 14.97 -30.53
C GLU A 35 9.70 14.07 -31.73
N PHE A 36 10.97 14.06 -32.16
CA PHE A 36 11.43 13.22 -33.26
C PHE A 36 12.08 11.95 -32.69
N THR A 37 11.50 10.80 -33.02
CA THR A 37 12.01 9.48 -32.68
C THR A 37 12.47 8.75 -33.94
N SER A 38 13.24 7.68 -33.78
CA SER A 38 13.70 6.84 -34.90
C SER A 38 12.57 6.14 -35.68
N ILE A 39 11.34 6.13 -35.15
CA ILE A 39 10.16 5.48 -35.75
C ILE A 39 9.18 6.53 -36.34
N GLY A 40 9.34 7.80 -36.00
CA GLY A 40 8.47 8.88 -36.51
C GLY A 40 8.51 10.14 -35.66
N SER A 41 7.64 11.09 -35.98
CA SER A 41 7.46 12.32 -35.20
C SER A 41 6.13 12.31 -34.46
N LYS A 42 6.15 12.66 -33.17
CA LYS A 42 4.95 12.87 -32.35
C LYS A 42 4.90 14.33 -31.95
N CYS A 43 3.81 15.00 -32.29
CA CYS A 43 3.66 16.42 -31.97
C CYS A 43 2.54 16.66 -30.96
N PHE A 44 2.72 17.69 -30.15
CA PHE A 44 1.80 18.08 -29.10
C PHE A 44 1.54 19.59 -29.18
N CYS A 45 0.30 19.96 -28.88
CA CYS A 45 -0.09 21.35 -28.76
C CYS A 45 0.02 21.83 -27.32
N SER A 46 0.22 23.13 -27.18
CA SER A 46 0.10 23.83 -25.90
C SER A 46 -1.20 23.51 -25.18
N PRO A 47 -1.21 23.50 -23.84
CA PRO A 47 -2.42 23.22 -23.07
C PRO A 47 -3.57 24.17 -23.44
N GLY A 48 -4.74 23.60 -23.75
CA GLY A 48 -5.92 24.34 -24.18
C GLY A 48 -6.12 24.46 -25.69
N SER A 49 -5.21 23.93 -26.50
CA SER A 49 -5.39 23.84 -27.96
C SER A 49 -5.08 22.46 -28.53
N THR A 50 -5.61 22.21 -29.73
CA THR A 50 -5.46 21.00 -30.53
C THR A 50 -5.47 21.34 -32.03
N GLY A 51 -5.49 20.33 -32.88
CA GLY A 51 -5.46 20.47 -34.34
C GLY A 51 -4.04 20.37 -34.90
N ALA A 52 -3.94 20.32 -36.22
CA ALA A 52 -2.66 20.10 -36.89
C ALA A 52 -1.66 21.24 -36.63
N LYS A 53 -2.10 22.50 -36.50
CA LYS A 53 -1.20 23.64 -36.21
C LYS A 53 -1.52 24.28 -34.86
N CYS A 54 -2.23 23.56 -33.98
CA CYS A 54 -2.63 24.04 -32.66
C CYS A 54 -3.51 25.29 -32.69
N GLU A 55 -4.27 25.48 -33.78
CA GLU A 55 -5.20 26.60 -33.98
C GLU A 55 -6.59 26.38 -33.38
N GLU A 56 -6.94 25.13 -33.06
CA GLU A 56 -8.25 24.76 -32.52
C GLU A 56 -8.24 24.84 -31.00
N ILE A 57 -9.25 25.46 -30.41
CA ILE A 57 -9.43 25.48 -28.95
C ILE A 57 -10.06 24.15 -28.52
N CYS A 58 -9.74 23.67 -27.33
CA CYS A 58 -10.36 22.47 -26.79
C CYS A 58 -11.89 22.55 -26.77
N GLU A 59 -12.51 21.46 -27.25
CA GLU A 59 -13.94 21.22 -27.18
C GLU A 59 -14.48 21.39 -25.75
N PRO A 60 -15.79 21.64 -25.57
CA PRO A 60 -16.44 21.58 -24.27
C PRO A 60 -16.03 20.33 -23.49
N ASN A 61 -15.83 20.47 -22.18
CA ASN A 61 -15.43 19.39 -21.27
C ASN A 61 -14.04 18.76 -21.48
N LYS A 62 -13.17 19.33 -22.33
CA LYS A 62 -11.76 18.90 -22.46
C LYS A 62 -10.77 20.00 -22.10
N TYR A 63 -9.58 19.61 -21.65
CA TYR A 63 -8.47 20.51 -21.30
C TYR A 63 -7.09 19.84 -21.49
N GLY A 64 -6.03 20.60 -21.26
CA GLY A 64 -4.65 20.12 -21.27
C GLY A 64 -4.04 20.10 -22.67
N TYR A 65 -2.84 19.50 -22.81
CA TYR A 65 -2.13 19.44 -24.09
C TYR A 65 -2.90 18.58 -25.10
N GLY A 66 -3.11 19.11 -26.31
CA GLY A 66 -3.90 18.44 -27.34
C GLY A 66 -5.32 18.07 -26.89
N CYS A 67 -5.85 18.71 -25.85
CA CYS A 67 -7.17 18.42 -25.28
C CYS A 67 -7.36 16.95 -24.85
N SER A 68 -6.28 16.33 -24.37
CA SER A 68 -6.22 14.92 -24.01
C SER A 68 -6.86 14.58 -22.66
N GLN A 69 -7.25 15.57 -21.85
CA GLN A 69 -7.81 15.39 -20.51
C GLN A 69 -9.27 15.84 -20.46
N GLU A 70 -10.11 15.14 -19.70
CA GLU A 70 -11.51 15.49 -19.48
C GLU A 70 -11.70 16.32 -18.20
N CYS A 71 -12.55 17.34 -18.26
CA CYS A 71 -12.94 18.14 -17.10
C CYS A 71 -13.57 17.26 -15.99
N GLY A 72 -13.40 17.69 -14.74
CA GLY A 72 -14.10 17.06 -13.61
C GLY A 72 -15.54 17.54 -13.45
N ASN A 73 -16.08 17.35 -12.25
CA ASN A 73 -17.47 17.66 -11.92
C ASN A 73 -17.66 19.14 -11.57
N CYS A 74 -17.37 20.04 -12.52
CA CYS A 74 -17.58 21.47 -12.35
C CYS A 74 -19.07 21.79 -12.13
N PHE A 75 -19.35 22.90 -11.44
CA PHE A 75 -20.72 23.32 -11.11
C PHE A 75 -21.60 23.51 -12.37
N ALA A 76 -22.72 22.77 -12.41
CA ALA A 76 -23.88 22.91 -13.31
C ALA A 76 -23.62 23.65 -14.65
N GLY A 77 -22.93 22.99 -15.59
CA GLY A 77 -22.76 23.48 -16.96
C GLY A 77 -21.64 24.51 -17.16
N ARG A 78 -20.86 24.84 -16.11
CA ARG A 78 -19.65 25.64 -16.28
C ARG A 78 -18.53 24.80 -16.87
N GLU A 79 -17.90 25.30 -17.93
CA GLU A 79 -16.73 24.65 -18.51
C GLU A 79 -15.50 24.82 -17.61
N CYS A 80 -14.69 23.77 -17.50
CA CYS A 80 -13.38 23.92 -16.88
C CYS A 80 -12.44 24.73 -17.78
N ARG A 81 -11.47 25.41 -17.18
CA ARG A 81 -10.46 26.18 -17.91
C ARG A 81 -9.65 25.25 -18.83
N LYS A 82 -9.63 25.54 -20.13
CA LYS A 82 -9.03 24.64 -21.16
C LYS A 82 -7.54 24.36 -20.97
N GLN A 83 -6.80 25.26 -20.31
CA GLN A 83 -5.37 25.10 -20.10
C GLN A 83 -5.06 24.03 -19.05
N ASP A 84 -5.76 24.04 -17.92
CA ASP A 84 -5.36 23.26 -16.75
C ASP A 84 -6.50 22.49 -16.06
N GLY A 85 -7.72 22.65 -16.54
CA GLY A 85 -8.88 21.92 -16.07
C GLY A 85 -9.45 22.44 -14.76
N ILE A 86 -9.05 23.64 -14.32
CA ILE A 86 -9.57 24.24 -13.09
C ILE A 86 -11.04 24.63 -13.28
N CYS A 87 -11.89 24.27 -12.32
CA CYS A 87 -13.31 24.61 -12.28
C CYS A 87 -13.54 25.83 -11.37
N ASP A 88 -14.47 26.70 -11.76
CA ASP A 88 -15.01 27.75 -10.89
C ASP A 88 -16.15 27.19 -10.03
N GLY A 89 -15.78 26.35 -9.07
CA GLY A 89 -16.69 25.64 -8.19
C GLY A 89 -17.05 24.23 -8.66
N CYS A 90 -17.29 23.34 -7.68
CA CYS A 90 -17.66 21.95 -7.90
C CYS A 90 -19.14 21.72 -7.64
N THR A 91 -19.70 20.67 -8.24
CA THR A 91 -20.97 20.11 -7.76
C THR A 91 -20.82 19.66 -6.30
N TYR A 92 -21.94 19.58 -5.58
CA TYR A 92 -21.97 19.39 -4.13
C TYR A 92 -21.10 18.22 -3.63
N GLU A 93 -20.99 17.13 -4.41
CA GLU A 93 -20.29 15.90 -4.03
C GLU A 93 -18.78 15.90 -4.33
N PHE A 94 -18.25 16.92 -5.01
CA PHE A 94 -16.86 16.98 -5.46
C PHE A 94 -16.12 18.21 -4.92
N GLN A 95 -14.80 18.12 -4.91
CA GLN A 95 -13.88 19.12 -4.37
C GLN A 95 -12.53 19.13 -5.12
N GLY A 96 -11.67 20.07 -4.72
CA GLY A 96 -10.36 20.32 -5.31
C GLY A 96 -10.44 21.20 -6.55
N PRO A 97 -9.30 21.73 -7.02
CA PRO A 97 -9.28 22.76 -8.07
C PRO A 97 -9.86 22.29 -9.41
N LYS A 98 -9.80 20.97 -9.69
CA LYS A 98 -10.36 20.37 -10.92
C LYS A 98 -11.68 19.60 -10.69
N CYS A 99 -12.23 19.61 -9.48
CA CYS A 99 -13.43 18.85 -9.11
C CYS A 99 -13.39 17.35 -9.46
N LEU A 100 -12.19 16.76 -9.36
CA LEU A 100 -11.95 15.33 -9.60
C LEU A 100 -12.00 14.50 -8.31
N LEU A 101 -11.94 15.16 -7.15
CA LEU A 101 -11.94 14.48 -5.85
C LEU A 101 -13.37 14.48 -5.32
N PRO A 102 -14.01 13.33 -5.08
CA PRO A 102 -15.22 13.29 -4.28
C PRO A 102 -14.95 13.86 -2.88
N LYS A 103 -15.87 14.64 -2.31
CA LYS A 103 -15.76 15.13 -0.91
C LYS A 103 -15.67 14.01 0.11
N ASN A 104 -16.27 12.88 -0.22
CA ASN A 104 -16.24 11.66 0.57
C ASN A 104 -14.92 10.87 0.45
N ASP A 105 -14.03 11.23 -0.48
CA ASP A 105 -12.74 10.57 -0.65
C ASP A 105 -11.73 11.16 0.34
N ILE A 106 -11.80 10.65 1.56
CA ILE A 106 -10.86 10.93 2.63
C ILE A 106 -9.80 9.83 2.68
N LYS A 107 -8.53 10.20 2.93
CA LYS A 107 -7.43 9.22 3.00
C LYS A 107 -6.39 9.62 4.04
N LEU A 108 -5.83 8.64 4.74
CA LEU A 108 -4.72 8.89 5.67
C LEU A 108 -3.53 9.49 4.93
N LYS A 109 -2.88 10.47 5.55
CA LYS A 109 -1.66 11.09 5.04
C LYS A 109 -0.44 10.21 5.33
N TYR A 110 -0.47 9.49 6.44
CA TYR A 110 0.60 8.63 6.92
C TYR A 110 0.14 7.18 7.04
N PRO A 111 1.06 6.21 6.89
CA PRO A 111 0.74 4.81 7.08
C PRO A 111 0.48 4.49 8.57
N PRO A 112 -0.29 3.42 8.88
CA PRO A 112 -0.58 3.03 10.26
C PRO A 112 0.67 2.46 10.97
N SER A 113 0.77 2.59 12.28
CA SER A 113 1.93 2.05 13.02
C SER A 113 1.79 0.56 13.28
N ILE A 114 2.88 -0.20 13.08
CA ILE A 114 2.98 -1.59 13.55
C ILE A 114 3.62 -1.53 14.94
N ILE A 115 2.89 -1.99 15.95
CA ILE A 115 3.33 -1.94 17.35
C ILE A 115 4.13 -3.20 17.67
N GLU A 116 3.61 -4.37 17.29
CA GLU A 116 4.21 -5.67 17.55
C GLU A 116 3.93 -6.64 16.39
N SER A 117 4.80 -7.62 16.21
CA SER A 117 4.56 -8.75 15.32
C SER A 117 4.93 -10.08 15.99
N SER A 118 4.22 -11.13 15.60
CA SER A 118 4.31 -12.50 16.12
C SER A 118 4.37 -13.48 14.92
N PRO A 119 4.52 -14.81 15.11
CA PRO A 119 4.54 -15.73 13.98
C PRO A 119 3.24 -15.77 13.17
N SER A 120 2.11 -15.42 13.80
CA SER A 120 0.78 -15.47 13.16
C SER A 120 -0.03 -14.18 13.30
N THR A 121 0.56 -13.14 13.88
CA THR A 121 -0.16 -11.88 14.15
C THR A 121 0.68 -10.63 13.89
N CYS A 122 0.00 -9.52 13.60
CA CYS A 122 0.55 -8.17 13.53
C CYS A 122 -0.38 -7.21 14.28
N THR A 123 0.15 -6.47 15.25
CA THR A 123 -0.60 -5.47 16.02
C THR A 123 -0.45 -4.10 15.35
N VAL A 124 -1.56 -3.50 14.98
CA VAL A 124 -1.62 -2.27 14.18
C VAL A 124 -2.36 -1.19 14.94
N GLN A 125 -1.86 0.04 14.91
CA GLN A 125 -2.52 1.17 15.57
C GLN A 125 -2.42 2.45 14.74
N LEU A 126 -3.50 3.24 14.74
CA LEU A 126 -3.51 4.61 14.21
C LEU A 126 -2.95 5.59 15.25
N VAL A 127 -1.62 5.69 15.31
CA VAL A 127 -0.94 6.67 16.16
C VAL A 127 -1.03 8.07 15.55
N ASN A 128 -0.68 8.22 14.27
CA ASN A 128 -0.89 9.47 13.53
C ASN A 128 -2.22 9.40 12.77
N ARG A 129 -3.12 10.35 13.07
CA ARG A 129 -4.48 10.42 12.52
C ARG A 129 -4.67 11.57 11.52
N GLU A 130 -3.59 12.19 11.04
CA GLU A 130 -3.68 13.18 9.96
C GLU A 130 -4.18 12.53 8.66
N TYR A 131 -5.14 13.17 8.02
CA TYR A 131 -5.73 12.72 6.77
C TYR A 131 -5.98 13.88 5.81
N LEU A 132 -6.18 13.53 4.54
CA LEU A 132 -6.54 14.44 3.47
C LEU A 132 -8.03 14.31 3.19
N GLY A 133 -8.71 15.45 3.07
CA GLY A 133 -10.13 15.56 2.75
C GLY A 133 -10.88 16.41 3.77
N GLU A 134 -12.08 16.88 3.39
CA GLU A 134 -12.81 17.89 4.16
C GLU A 134 -13.76 17.29 5.21
N LEU A 135 -14.17 16.04 5.02
CA LEU A 135 -15.12 15.38 5.92
C LEU A 135 -14.41 14.67 7.08
N PRO A 136 -14.99 14.68 8.29
CA PRO A 136 -14.49 13.88 9.40
C PRO A 136 -14.62 12.39 9.08
N PHE A 137 -13.55 11.62 9.27
CA PHE A 137 -13.66 10.16 9.20
C PHE A 137 -14.36 9.62 10.45
N LYS A 138 -15.43 8.86 10.24
CA LYS A 138 -16.22 8.23 11.31
C LYS A 138 -15.97 6.73 11.40
N TYR A 139 -15.45 6.14 10.33
CA TYR A 139 -15.22 4.71 10.24
C TYR A 139 -13.85 4.43 9.63
N TYR A 140 -13.26 3.30 10.00
CA TYR A 140 -12.03 2.78 9.38
C TYR A 140 -12.08 1.26 9.24
N LEU A 141 -11.33 0.74 8.27
CA LEU A 141 -11.21 -0.69 8.01
C LEU A 141 -9.74 -1.05 7.79
N VAL A 142 -9.29 -2.09 8.50
CA VAL A 142 -7.93 -2.63 8.34
C VAL A 142 -7.93 -3.61 7.19
N GLN A 143 -6.96 -3.45 6.29
CA GLN A 143 -6.73 -4.40 5.20
C GLN A 143 -5.29 -4.87 5.22
N TYR A 144 -5.08 -6.11 4.83
CA TYR A 144 -3.77 -6.73 4.73
C TYR A 144 -3.58 -7.43 3.39
N GLN A 145 -2.34 -7.48 2.93
CA GLN A 145 -1.97 -8.07 1.66
C GLN A 145 -0.65 -8.80 1.86
N ASN A 146 -0.55 -10.01 1.33
CA ASN A 146 0.71 -10.74 1.32
C ASN A 146 1.65 -10.17 0.26
N VAL A 147 2.95 -10.12 0.54
CA VAL A 147 3.96 -9.74 -0.45
C VAL A 147 4.75 -11.00 -0.82
N ASP A 148 4.38 -11.63 -1.92
CA ASP A 148 5.21 -12.68 -2.51
C ASP A 148 6.55 -12.07 -2.98
N SER A 149 7.67 -12.79 -2.80
CA SER A 149 9.02 -12.34 -3.16
C SER A 149 9.17 -11.91 -4.64
N ASN A 150 8.28 -12.35 -5.54
CA ASN A 150 8.25 -11.97 -6.96
C ASN A 150 7.51 -10.66 -7.26
N SER A 151 6.77 -10.10 -6.30
CA SER A 151 5.92 -8.90 -6.48
C SER A 151 6.62 -7.59 -6.07
N ILE A 152 7.85 -7.68 -5.56
CA ILE A 152 8.71 -6.52 -5.27
C ILE A 152 9.35 -5.98 -6.56
N ILE A 153 9.54 -6.84 -7.57
CA ILE A 153 10.27 -6.52 -8.82
C ILE A 153 9.33 -6.12 -9.96
N LYS A 154 8.06 -6.51 -9.89
CA LYS A 154 7.04 -6.17 -10.89
C LYS A 154 5.96 -5.37 -10.18
N ASN A 155 5.84 -4.07 -10.47
CA ASN A 155 4.69 -3.23 -10.12
C ASN A 155 3.41 -3.75 -10.82
N VAL A 156 3.06 -5.01 -10.62
CA VAL A 156 2.03 -5.75 -11.33
C VAL A 156 1.20 -6.48 -10.28
N SER A 157 -0.04 -6.02 -10.13
CA SER A 157 -1.10 -6.69 -9.38
C SER A 157 -1.52 -7.95 -10.12
N SER A 158 -0.77 -9.05 -9.94
CA SER A 158 -1.31 -10.39 -10.19
C SER A 158 -2.43 -10.65 -9.19
N GLY A 159 -3.55 -11.22 -9.64
CA GLY A 159 -4.77 -11.42 -8.84
C GLY A 159 -4.62 -12.24 -7.54
N ALA A 160 -3.44 -12.82 -7.27
CA ALA A 160 -3.10 -13.46 -5.99
C ALA A 160 -2.77 -12.46 -4.86
N ASN A 161 -2.45 -11.21 -5.21
CA ASN A 161 -2.09 -10.14 -4.29
C ASN A 161 -3.22 -9.11 -4.15
N ALA A 162 -4.46 -9.54 -3.89
CA ALA A 162 -5.52 -8.60 -3.55
C ALA A 162 -5.47 -8.21 -2.06
N TRP A 163 -5.85 -6.97 -1.74
CA TRP A 163 -6.06 -6.57 -0.35
C TRP A 163 -7.22 -7.38 0.25
N LYS A 164 -7.03 -7.83 1.49
CA LYS A 164 -8.03 -8.60 2.25
C LYS A 164 -8.50 -7.79 3.45
N ASP A 165 -9.80 -7.74 3.64
CA ASP A 165 -10.43 -7.09 4.78
C ASP A 165 -10.17 -7.90 6.06
N PHE A 166 -9.73 -7.23 7.11
CA PHE A 166 -9.61 -7.82 8.44
C PHE A 166 -10.80 -7.38 9.31
N GLY A 167 -11.81 -8.24 9.39
CA GLY A 167 -13.02 -8.01 10.18
C GLY A 167 -13.95 -6.94 9.60
N PRO A 168 -14.98 -6.52 10.37
CA PRO A 168 -15.88 -5.44 9.98
C PRO A 168 -15.20 -4.07 10.09
N SER A 169 -15.87 -3.04 9.56
CA SER A 169 -15.44 -1.68 9.81
C SER A 169 -15.57 -1.33 11.30
N ARG A 170 -14.71 -0.42 11.75
CA ARG A 170 -14.64 0.08 13.13
C ARG A 170 -14.95 1.57 13.14
N LYS A 171 -15.44 2.08 14.26
CA LYS A 171 -15.69 3.51 14.45
C LYS A 171 -14.38 4.26 14.75
N SER A 172 -14.28 5.51 14.35
CA SER A 172 -13.05 6.30 14.48
C SER A 172 -12.66 6.64 15.93
N ASP A 173 -13.59 6.56 16.87
CA ASP A 173 -13.35 6.69 18.32
C ASP A 173 -12.70 5.44 18.93
N ASP A 174 -12.71 4.29 18.24
CA ASP A 174 -11.91 3.12 18.63
C ASP A 174 -10.42 3.40 18.39
N VAL A 175 -9.69 3.64 19.47
CA VAL A 175 -8.24 3.89 19.48
C VAL A 175 -7.42 2.64 19.82
N ASN A 176 -8.09 1.52 20.10
CA ASN A 176 -7.43 0.31 20.55
C ASN A 176 -6.58 -0.30 19.42
N PRO A 177 -5.40 -0.86 19.74
CA PRO A 177 -4.62 -1.60 18.77
C PRO A 177 -5.43 -2.77 18.18
N VAL A 178 -5.34 -2.94 16.86
CA VAL A 178 -5.98 -4.03 16.14
C VAL A 178 -4.95 -5.14 15.92
N VAL A 179 -5.20 -6.30 16.50
CA VAL A 179 -4.38 -7.49 16.29
C VAL A 179 -4.89 -8.25 15.07
N VAL A 180 -4.18 -8.13 13.95
CA VAL A 180 -4.44 -8.90 12.72
C VAL A 180 -3.94 -10.32 12.96
N VAL A 181 -4.85 -11.30 12.97
CA VAL A 181 -4.55 -12.72 13.26
C VAL A 181 -4.63 -13.60 12.00
N GLY A 182 -4.16 -14.84 12.09
CA GLY A 182 -4.25 -15.82 11.00
C GLY A 182 -3.24 -15.58 9.87
N LEU A 183 -2.12 -14.90 10.17
CA LEU A 183 -1.04 -14.66 9.23
C LEU A 183 -0.11 -15.88 9.15
N LYS A 184 0.56 -16.04 8.01
CA LYS A 184 1.60 -17.07 7.82
C LYS A 184 2.89 -16.58 8.46
N SER A 185 3.67 -17.49 9.06
CA SER A 185 4.96 -17.20 9.66
C SER A 185 6.06 -16.92 8.64
N SER A 186 7.12 -16.23 9.05
CA SER A 186 8.27 -15.87 8.21
C SER A 186 7.86 -15.21 6.88
N THR A 187 6.84 -14.35 6.93
CA THR A 187 6.18 -13.82 5.74
C THR A 187 5.98 -12.31 5.86
N THR A 188 6.19 -11.60 4.75
CA THR A 188 6.01 -10.14 4.68
C THR A 188 4.59 -9.80 4.28
N TYR A 189 3.95 -8.94 5.06
CA TYR A 189 2.62 -8.39 4.80
C TYR A 189 2.69 -6.88 4.65
N ARG A 190 1.85 -6.36 3.75
CA ARG A 190 1.48 -4.94 3.74
C ARG A 190 0.17 -4.79 4.49
N ILE A 191 0.09 -3.79 5.35
CA ILE A 191 -1.11 -3.47 6.11
C ILE A 191 -1.45 -2.00 5.87
N ARG A 192 -2.69 -1.73 5.47
CA ARG A 192 -3.22 -0.38 5.27
C ARG A 192 -4.51 -0.20 6.05
N ILE A 193 -4.89 1.06 6.24
CA ILE A 193 -6.18 1.39 6.83
C ILE A 193 -6.93 2.32 5.87
N LEU A 194 -8.12 1.89 5.50
CA LEU A 194 -9.09 2.71 4.77
C LEU A 194 -9.91 3.50 5.79
N ILE A 195 -10.20 4.76 5.50
CA ILE A 195 -11.03 5.62 6.34
C ILE A 195 -12.21 6.14 5.52
N ALA A 196 -13.37 6.34 6.15
CA ALA A 196 -14.54 6.94 5.51
C ALA A 196 -15.40 7.74 6.49
N SER A 197 -16.15 8.70 5.95
CA SER A 197 -17.19 9.44 6.70
C SER A 197 -18.46 8.58 6.88
N GLU A 198 -18.73 7.68 5.92
CA GLU A 198 -19.87 6.77 5.91
C GLU A 198 -19.40 5.33 5.71
N GLU A 199 -19.90 4.40 6.51
CA GLU A 199 -19.46 3.00 6.52
C GLU A 199 -19.57 2.31 5.15
N ASN A 200 -20.70 2.52 4.44
CA ASN A 200 -20.96 1.91 3.13
C ASN A 200 -19.97 2.35 2.03
N ARG A 201 -19.18 3.40 2.27
CA ARG A 201 -18.21 3.92 1.29
C ARG A 201 -16.81 3.36 1.47
N ILE A 202 -16.48 2.76 2.62
CA ILE A 202 -15.15 2.20 2.90
C ILE A 202 -14.70 1.26 1.78
N LYS A 203 -15.57 0.35 1.33
CA LYS A 203 -15.25 -0.64 0.30
C LYS A 203 -15.06 -0.06 -1.10
N LYS A 204 -15.61 1.13 -1.37
CA LYS A 204 -15.43 1.83 -2.66
C LYS A 204 -14.02 2.43 -2.82
N LEU A 205 -13.29 2.60 -1.71
CA LEU A 205 -11.96 3.21 -1.66
C LEU A 205 -10.82 2.20 -1.90
N ASP A 206 -11.14 0.93 -2.16
CA ASP A 206 -10.14 -0.15 -2.29
C ASP A 206 -9.12 0.08 -3.44
N LYS A 207 -9.54 0.85 -4.46
CA LYS A 207 -8.71 1.27 -5.60
C LYS A 207 -7.84 2.51 -5.34
N ALA A 208 -8.06 3.21 -4.23
CA ALA A 208 -7.30 4.42 -3.91
C ALA A 208 -5.87 4.09 -3.50
N LYS A 209 -4.92 4.95 -3.89
CA LYS A 209 -3.53 4.87 -3.44
C LYS A 209 -3.44 5.37 -1.99
N VAL A 210 -3.59 4.44 -1.05
CA VAL A 210 -3.55 4.65 0.40
C VAL A 210 -2.18 4.20 0.95
N PRO A 211 -1.56 4.97 1.86
CA PRO A 211 -0.30 4.57 2.48
C PRO A 211 -0.46 3.27 3.28
N PHE A 212 0.59 2.46 3.31
CA PHE A 212 0.62 1.16 3.98
C PHE A 212 1.91 0.98 4.77
N SER A 213 1.86 0.11 5.76
CA SER A 213 3.00 -0.33 6.56
C SER A 213 3.38 -1.75 6.23
N ILE A 214 4.63 -2.09 6.51
CA ILE A 214 5.17 -3.43 6.31
C ILE A 214 5.21 -4.12 7.67
N CYS A 215 4.57 -5.28 7.76
CA CYS A 215 4.68 -6.17 8.91
C CYS A 215 5.36 -7.48 8.49
N ASN A 216 6.45 -7.81 9.18
CA ASN A 216 7.15 -9.08 8.99
C ASN A 216 6.75 -10.01 10.13
N THR A 217 6.11 -11.14 9.81
CA THR A 217 5.82 -12.17 10.81
C THR A 217 7.10 -12.94 11.14
N THR A 218 7.27 -13.29 12.41
CA THR A 218 8.44 -14.04 12.86
C THR A 218 8.32 -15.52 12.47
N SER A 219 9.41 -16.28 12.63
CA SER A 219 9.37 -17.73 12.46
C SER A 219 8.46 -18.37 13.51
N ASN A 220 7.69 -19.39 13.13
CA ASN A 220 6.89 -20.21 14.05
C ASN A 220 7.69 -21.37 14.64
N VAL A 221 9.01 -21.42 14.41
CA VAL A 221 9.88 -22.45 15.00
C VAL A 221 10.12 -22.09 16.47
N PRO A 222 9.60 -22.89 17.43
CA PRO A 222 9.87 -22.67 18.84
C PRO A 222 11.38 -22.76 19.10
N SER A 223 11.88 -22.05 20.11
CA SER A 223 13.30 -22.14 20.48
C SER A 223 13.67 -23.59 20.84
N GLU A 224 14.86 -24.05 20.43
CA GLU A 224 15.38 -25.35 20.82
C GLU A 224 15.41 -25.51 22.35
N VAL A 225 15.05 -26.72 22.80
CA VAL A 225 15.25 -27.14 24.19
C VAL A 225 16.74 -27.37 24.44
N TYR A 226 17.21 -27.05 25.64
CA TYR A 226 18.60 -27.22 26.02
C TYR A 226 18.70 -27.94 27.37
N GLU A 227 19.88 -28.45 27.70
CA GLU A 227 20.13 -29.20 28.93
C GLU A 227 19.16 -30.40 29.08
N VAL A 228 19.17 -31.32 28.13
CA VAL A 228 18.47 -32.60 28.30
C VAL A 228 19.24 -33.42 29.34
N LEU A 229 18.66 -33.56 30.53
CA LEU A 229 19.22 -34.29 31.66
C LEU A 229 18.51 -35.62 31.80
N GLN A 230 19.28 -36.66 32.13
CA GLN A 230 18.73 -37.95 32.54
C GLN A 230 18.47 -37.91 34.05
N GLU A 231 17.26 -38.29 34.46
CA GLU A 231 16.88 -38.45 35.86
C GLU A 231 16.99 -39.91 36.31
N GLU A 232 16.67 -40.20 37.58
CA GLU A 232 16.61 -41.57 38.09
C GLU A 232 15.75 -42.46 37.18
N SER A 233 16.42 -43.42 36.57
CA SER A 233 15.90 -44.33 35.55
C SER A 233 15.96 -45.75 36.09
N ASN A 234 15.04 -46.62 35.68
CA ASN A 234 15.03 -48.03 36.05
C ASN A 234 15.55 -48.91 34.90
N TYR A 235 15.51 -50.23 35.06
CA TYR A 235 15.96 -51.20 34.06
C TYR A 235 15.13 -51.16 32.75
N ASP A 236 13.92 -50.62 32.77
CA ASP A 236 12.99 -50.56 31.62
C ASP A 236 12.47 -49.14 31.30
N THR A 237 12.86 -48.14 32.09
CA THR A 237 12.33 -46.78 31.98
C THR A 237 13.45 -45.76 32.07
N VAL A 238 13.50 -44.84 31.09
CA VAL A 238 14.41 -43.70 31.10
C VAL A 238 13.59 -42.44 31.32
N LYS A 239 13.89 -41.72 32.40
CA LYS A 239 13.31 -40.39 32.65
C LYS A 239 14.26 -39.31 32.16
N VAL A 240 13.72 -38.36 31.42
CA VAL A 240 14.47 -37.21 30.90
C VAL A 240 13.73 -35.92 31.24
N SER A 241 14.49 -34.89 31.61
CA SER A 241 13.98 -33.53 31.77
C SER A 241 14.84 -32.56 30.95
N TRP A 242 14.27 -31.41 30.61
CA TRP A 242 14.95 -30.40 29.80
C TRP A 242 14.51 -29.01 30.18
N LYS A 243 15.35 -28.01 29.87
CA LYS A 243 15.01 -26.60 30.04
C LYS A 243 14.53 -26.02 28.72
N SER A 244 13.41 -25.31 28.80
CA SER A 244 12.96 -24.43 27.71
C SER A 244 13.63 -23.07 27.86
N ARG A 245 13.93 -22.39 26.74
CA ARG A 245 14.43 -21.01 26.82
C ARG A 245 13.39 -20.14 27.51
N ARG A 246 13.88 -19.21 28.33
CA ARG A 246 13.06 -18.21 29.05
C ARG A 246 12.16 -17.39 28.11
N TYR A 247 12.54 -17.30 26.83
CA TYR A 247 11.79 -16.65 25.75
C TYR A 247 11.79 -17.55 24.50
N PRO A 248 10.81 -18.46 24.33
CA PRO A 248 10.70 -19.27 23.13
C PRO A 248 10.28 -18.41 21.92
N LYS A 249 10.81 -18.70 20.72
CA LYS A 249 10.47 -18.03 19.44
C LYS A 249 9.09 -18.45 18.90
N GLY A 250 8.08 -18.51 19.77
CA GLY A 250 6.73 -18.98 19.48
C GLY A 250 6.07 -19.62 20.70
N MET A 251 4.77 -19.88 20.60
CA MET A 251 4.03 -20.62 21.62
C MET A 251 4.40 -22.12 21.50
N ILE A 252 4.85 -22.73 22.60
CA ILE A 252 5.13 -24.16 22.64
C ILE A 252 3.81 -24.88 22.90
N ASP A 253 3.37 -25.67 21.93
CA ASP A 253 2.11 -26.42 22.00
C ASP A 253 2.32 -27.85 22.53
N HIS A 254 3.34 -28.55 22.03
CA HIS A 254 3.71 -29.90 22.47
C HIS A 254 5.21 -30.16 22.27
N TYR A 255 5.73 -31.19 22.93
CA TYR A 255 7.08 -31.71 22.73
C TYR A 255 7.03 -33.08 22.05
N ARG A 256 8.03 -33.37 21.21
CA ARG A 256 8.26 -34.69 20.63
C ARG A 256 9.62 -35.19 21.10
N ILE A 257 9.64 -36.40 21.67
CA ILE A 257 10.87 -37.08 22.10
C ILE A 257 11.19 -38.16 21.06
N GLU A 258 12.41 -38.14 20.54
CA GLU A 258 12.92 -39.17 19.65
C GLU A 258 14.17 -39.79 20.29
N TYR A 259 14.25 -41.12 20.31
CA TYR A 259 15.39 -41.85 20.84
C TYR A 259 15.82 -42.95 19.87
N LYS A 260 17.09 -43.33 19.95
CA LYS A 260 17.67 -44.40 19.14
C LYS A 260 18.48 -45.33 20.04
N VAL A 261 18.29 -46.63 19.87
CA VAL A 261 19.08 -47.64 20.58
C VAL A 261 20.51 -47.60 20.02
N SER A 262 21.48 -47.32 20.89
CA SER A 262 22.90 -47.51 20.58
C SER A 262 23.27 -48.97 20.83
N LYS A 263 24.20 -49.52 20.04
CA LYS A 263 24.56 -50.96 20.02
C LYS A 263 24.74 -51.53 21.45
N SER A 264 24.05 -52.63 21.74
CA SER A 264 24.08 -53.34 23.02
C SER A 264 25.46 -53.96 23.30
N PHE A 265 26.03 -53.70 24.47
CA PHE A 265 27.19 -54.46 24.98
C PHE A 265 26.68 -55.68 25.78
N ASN A 266 27.13 -56.88 25.42
CA ASN A 266 26.89 -58.10 26.20
C ASN A 266 27.71 -58.02 27.49
N ILE A 267 27.06 -57.82 28.63
CA ILE A 267 27.68 -57.96 29.94
C ILE A 267 27.49 -59.42 30.38
N THR A 268 28.51 -60.24 30.18
CA THR A 268 28.58 -61.57 30.81
C THR A 268 28.88 -61.40 32.30
N ARG A 269 27.87 -61.60 33.16
CA ARG A 269 28.10 -61.77 34.60
C ARG A 269 28.89 -63.07 34.83
N LYS A 270 30.16 -62.96 35.23
CA LYS A 270 30.83 -64.04 35.96
C LYS A 270 30.34 -63.97 37.42
N ASN A 271 29.50 -64.91 37.83
CA ASN A 271 29.28 -65.15 39.25
C ASN A 271 30.58 -65.70 39.84
N ALA A 272 31.12 -65.05 40.87
CA ALA A 272 32.18 -65.59 41.68
C ALA A 272 31.58 -66.61 42.67
N MET A 273 32.12 -67.83 42.65
CA MET A 273 32.13 -68.78 43.77
C MET A 273 33.60 -69.13 44.01
#